data_AF-A0A6J4NFY3-F1
#
_entry.id   AF-A0A6J4NFY3-F1
#
_cell.length_a   1.000
_cell.length_b   1.000
_cell.length_c   1.000
_cell.angle_alpha   90.00
_cell.angle_beta   90.00
_cell.angle_gamma   90.00
#
_symmetry.space_group_name_H-M   'P 1'
#
loop_
_entity.id
_entity.type
_entity.pdbx_description
1 polymer ?
#
loop_
_entity_poly.entity_id
_entity_poly.type
_entity_poly.pdbx_seq_one_letter_code
_entity_poly.pdbx_strand_id
1 'polypeptide(L)'
;MSALEYQMQVEQAVDTLKADLPTLFEKDISYEIYTKDVYFQDPVNRFKGKINYRIIFWTLRFHGQLFFSEIYFDLHGVSQTAPDT
;
A
#
# COMPACT_ATOMS: atom_id res chain seq x y z
N MET A 1 10.53 -19.97 -7.06
CA MET A 1 11.21 -18.72 -6.69
C MET A 1 12.33 -19.08 -5.74
N SER A 2 13.56 -18.65 -6.03
CA SER A 2 14.67 -18.82 -5.10
C SER A 2 14.51 -17.90 -3.90
N ALA A 3 15.18 -18.22 -2.79
CA ALA A 3 15.19 -17.36 -1.61
C ALA A 3 15.73 -15.95 -1.92
N LEU A 4 16.71 -15.85 -2.83
CA LEU A 4 17.28 -14.56 -3.25
C LEU A 4 16.27 -13.72 -4.04
N GLU A 5 15.60 -14.33 -5.03
CA GLU A 5 14.55 -13.66 -5.81
C GLU A 5 13.42 -13.15 -4.93
N TYR A 6 13.04 -13.93 -3.91
CA TYR A 6 12.04 -13.52 -2.94
C TYR A 6 12.48 -12.29 -2.15
N GLN A 7 13.69 -12.29 -1.59
CA GLN A 7 14.21 -11.16 -0.82
C GLN A 7 14.29 -9.89 -1.68
N MET A 8 14.72 -9.99 -2.93
CA MET A 8 14.71 -8.85 -3.86
C MET A 8 13.30 -8.29 -4.11
N GLN A 9 12.28 -9.14 -4.22
CA GLN A 9 10.89 -8.69 -4.37
C GLN A 9 10.37 -7.99 -3.11
N VAL A 10 10.75 -8.50 -1.93
CA VAL A 10 10.41 -7.86 -0.65
C VAL A 10 11.06 -6.48 -0.55
N GLU A 11 12.35 -6.35 -0.84
CA GLU A 11 13.05 -5.07 -0.86
C GLU A 11 12.40 -4.09 -1.83
N GLN A 12 12.08 -4.53 -3.05
CA GLN A 12 11.37 -3.72 -4.02
C GLN A 12 9.99 -3.27 -3.51
N ALA A 13 9.25 -4.14 -2.84
CA ALA A 13 7.95 -3.80 -2.26
C ALA A 13 8.09 -2.77 -1.14
N VAL A 14 9.07 -2.93 -0.26
CA VAL A 14 9.39 -1.98 0.82
C VAL A 14 9.74 -0.60 0.25
N ASP A 15 10.58 -0.55 -0.78
CA ASP A 15 10.98 0.72 -1.41
C ASP A 15 9.80 1.40 -2.11
N THR A 16 8.95 0.62 -2.79
CA THR A 16 7.71 1.12 -3.40
C THR A 16 6.80 1.74 -2.35
N LEU A 17 6.57 1.05 -1.22
CA LEU A 17 5.74 1.56 -0.13
C LEU A 17 6.31 2.85 0.47
N LYS A 18 7.62 2.91 0.68
CA LYS A 18 8.30 4.11 1.22
C LYS A 18 8.18 5.32 0.30
N ALA A 19 8.23 5.11 -1.01
CA ALA A 19 8.10 6.17 -1.99
C ALA A 19 6.65 6.63 -2.17
N ASP A 20 5.70 5.68 -2.16
CA ASP A 20 4.33 5.94 -2.57
C ASP A 20 3.44 6.43 -1.42
N LEU A 21 3.51 5.78 -0.25
CA LEU A 21 2.60 6.07 0.86
C LEU A 21 2.65 7.53 1.33
N PRO A 22 3.81 8.20 1.45
CA PRO A 22 3.84 9.62 1.84
C PRO A 22 3.07 10.53 0.88
N THR A 23 2.94 10.12 -0.39
CA THR A 23 2.29 10.89 -1.45
C THR A 23 0.83 10.46 -1.71
N LEU A 24 0.25 9.66 -0.82
CA LEU A 24 -1.05 9.02 -1.02
C LEU A 24 -2.18 10.00 -1.32
N PHE A 25 -2.17 11.16 -0.67
CA PHE A 25 -3.19 12.19 -0.85
C PHE A 25 -2.87 13.16 -2.01
N GLU A 26 -1.71 13.02 -2.65
CA GLU A 26 -1.23 13.89 -3.71
C GLU A 26 -1.33 13.23 -5.10
N LYS A 27 -0.93 11.96 -5.22
CA LYS A 27 -0.89 11.21 -6.48
C LYS A 27 -1.30 9.76 -6.29
N ASP A 28 -1.43 9.03 -7.41
CA ASP A 28 -1.81 7.62 -7.36
C ASP A 28 -0.56 6.80 -6.99
N ILE A 29 -0.77 5.72 -6.24
CA ILE A 29 0.30 4.82 -5.81
C ILE A 29 0.45 3.64 -6.76
N SER A 30 1.60 2.98 -6.74
CA SER A 30 1.80 1.74 -7.47
C SER A 30 1.00 0.60 -6.86
N TYR A 31 0.40 -0.21 -7.72
CA TYR A 31 -0.30 -1.42 -7.31
C TYR A 31 0.39 -2.71 -7.78
N GLU A 32 1.57 -2.60 -8.41
CA GLU A 32 2.27 -3.75 -8.99
C GLU A 32 2.87 -4.68 -7.95
N ILE A 33 3.07 -4.19 -6.72
CA ILE A 33 3.56 -4.99 -5.60
C ILE A 33 2.48 -5.88 -4.97
N TYR A 34 1.22 -5.78 -5.41
CA TYR A 34 0.11 -6.57 -4.88
C TYR A 34 -0.33 -7.68 -5.83
N THR A 35 -0.60 -8.86 -5.28
CA THR A 35 -1.25 -9.94 -6.02
C THR A 35 -2.69 -9.60 -6.36
N LYS A 36 -3.27 -10.28 -7.36
CA LYS A 36 -4.66 -10.06 -7.78
C LYS A 36 -5.66 -10.29 -6.64
N ASP A 37 -5.35 -11.23 -5.76
CA ASP A 37 -6.17 -11.72 -4.67
C ASP A 37 -5.78 -11.17 -3.29
N VAL A 38 -4.96 -10.11 -3.26
CA VAL A 38 -4.53 -9.42 -2.02
C VAL A 38 -5.69 -9.24 -1.05
N TYR A 39 -5.45 -9.55 0.22
CA TYR A 39 -6.41 -9.40 1.29
C TYR A 39 -5.97 -8.29 2.23
N PHE A 40 -6.83 -7.30 2.43
CA PHE A 40 -6.60 -6.23 3.37
C PHE A 40 -7.48 -6.44 4.60
N GLN A 41 -6.85 -6.34 5.76
CA GLN A 41 -7.50 -6.46 7.05
C GLN A 41 -6.94 -5.41 8.00
N ASP A 42 -7.82 -4.54 8.46
CA ASP A 42 -7.61 -3.68 9.61
C ASP A 42 -8.71 -3.98 10.67
N PRO A 43 -8.68 -3.36 11.86
CA PRO A 43 -9.71 -3.58 12.89
C PRO A 43 -11.15 -3.25 12.48
N VAL A 44 -11.34 -2.42 11.46
CA VAL A 44 -12.62 -1.85 11.00
C VAL A 44 -13.01 -2.38 9.61
N ASN A 45 -12.05 -2.62 8.71
CA ASN A 45 -12.27 -2.98 7.32
C ASN A 45 -11.62 -4.31 6.95
N ARG A 46 -12.37 -5.10 6.17
CA ARG A 46 -11.87 -6.31 5.53
C ARG A 46 -12.32 -6.35 4.09
N PHE A 47 -11.39 -6.44 3.16
CA PHE A 47 -11.73 -6.55 1.74
C PHE A 47 -10.66 -7.34 0.98
N LYS A 48 -11.07 -7.91 -0.15
CA LYS A 48 -10.22 -8.75 -1.00
C LYS A 48 -10.17 -8.20 -2.42
N GLY A 49 -9.00 -8.30 -3.04
CA GLY A 49 -8.79 -8.08 -4.46
C GLY A 49 -8.11 -6.74 -4.78
N LYS A 50 -7.20 -6.78 -5.75
CA LYS A 50 -6.40 -5.62 -6.18
C LYS A 50 -7.28 -4.45 -6.66
N ILE A 51 -8.40 -4.73 -7.31
CA ILE A 51 -9.33 -3.67 -7.77
C ILE A 51 -10.00 -2.96 -6.57
N ASN A 52 -10.46 -3.72 -5.58
CA ASN A 52 -11.06 -3.14 -4.37
C ASN A 52 -10.05 -2.30 -3.60
N TYR A 53 -8.80 -2.77 -3.50
CA TYR A 53 -7.70 -2.01 -2.91
C TYR A 53 -7.49 -0.66 -3.62
N ARG A 54 -7.46 -0.65 -4.97
CA ARG A 54 -7.35 0.59 -5.76
C ARG A 54 -8.50 1.57 -5.48
N ILE A 55 -9.73 1.07 -5.41
CA ILE A 55 -10.91 1.89 -5.17
C ILE A 55 -10.83 2.55 -3.78
N ILE A 56 -10.38 1.82 -2.76
CA ILE A 56 -10.24 2.34 -1.39
C ILE A 56 -9.22 3.49 -1.34
N PHE A 57 -8.03 3.32 -1.89
CA PHE A 57 -7.02 4.40 -1.87
C PHE A 57 -7.40 5.59 -2.74
N TRP A 58 -8.05 5.35 -3.88
CA TRP A 58 -8.63 6.43 -4.67
C TRP A 58 -9.70 7.20 -3.87
N THR A 59 -10.56 6.49 -3.14
CA THR A 59 -11.62 7.06 -2.29
C THR A 59 -11.01 7.89 -1.17
N LEU A 60 -10.02 7.35 -0.46
CA LEU A 60 -9.26 8.04 0.59
C LEU A 60 -8.64 9.34 0.07
N ARG A 61 -7.96 9.28 -1.08
CA ARG A 61 -7.36 10.46 -1.71
C ARG A 61 -8.40 11.51 -2.06
N PHE A 62 -9.46 11.11 -2.78
CA PHE A 62 -10.51 12.02 -3.22
C PHE A 62 -11.21 12.71 -2.03
N HIS A 63 -11.60 11.94 -1.02
CA HIS A 63 -12.28 12.50 0.16
C HIS A 63 -11.30 13.33 1.01
N GLY A 64 -10.02 12.93 1.11
CA GLY A 64 -8.99 13.73 1.77
C GLY A 64 -8.84 15.12 1.15
N GLN A 65 -8.75 15.19 -0.18
CA GLN A 65 -8.68 16.46 -0.91
C GLN A 65 -9.96 17.30 -0.82
N LEU A 66 -11.12 16.66 -0.60
CA LEU A 66 -12.40 17.35 -0.47
C LEU A 66 -12.60 18.00 0.92
N PHE A 67 -12.14 17.34 1.99
CA PHE A 67 -12.43 17.74 3.36
C PHE A 67 -11.30 18.50 4.05
N PHE A 68 -10.07 18.40 3.56
CA PHE A 68 -8.90 18.97 4.22
C PHE A 68 -8.17 19.95 3.30
N SER A 69 -7.77 21.10 3.85
CA SER A 69 -6.86 22.03 3.18
C SER A 69 -5.44 21.49 3.13
N GLU A 70 -5.04 20.76 4.18
CA GLU A 70 -3.74 20.11 4.32
C GLU A 70 -3.96 18.73 4.95
N ILE A 71 -3.44 17.69 4.30
CA ILE A 71 -3.51 16.31 4.77
C ILE A 71 -2.24 15.57 4.32
N TYR A 72 -1.66 14.81 5.24
CA TYR A 72 -0.40 14.11 5.03
C TYR A 72 -0.49 12.67 5.50
N PHE A 73 0.24 11.79 4.83
CA PHE A 73 0.49 10.44 5.30
C PHE A 73 1.90 10.39 5.88
N ASP A 74 2.03 10.43 7.21
CA ASP A 74 3.32 10.36 7.87
C ASP A 74 3.77 8.91 8.07
N LEU A 75 4.73 8.46 7.25
CA LEU A 75 5.22 7.08 7.25
C LEU A 75 6.37 6.91 8.25
N HIS A 76 6.13 6.19 9.33
CA HIS A 76 7.13 6.00 10.40
C HIS A 76 8.12 4.86 10.12
N GLY A 77 7.70 3.85 9.35
CA GLY A 77 8.57 2.73 9.01
C GLY A 77 7.86 1.66 8.19
N VAL A 78 8.65 0.95 7.38
CA VAL A 78 8.22 -0.24 6.62
C VAL A 78 9.29 -1.30 6.81
N SER A 79 8.89 -2.45 7.33
CA SER A 79 9.78 -3.58 7.62
C SER A 79 9.06 -4.90 7.39
N GLN A 80 9.78 -5.91 6.90
CA GLN A 80 9.29 -7.28 6.87
C GLN A 80 9.25 -7.83 8.30
N THR A 81 8.07 -8.18 8.81
CA THR A 81 7.89 -8.69 10.17
C THR A 81 7.82 -10.22 10.24
N ALA A 82 7.47 -10.89 9.15
CA ALA A 82 7.46 -12.34 9.03
C ALA A 82 7.89 -12.78 7.63
N PRO A 83 8.63 -13.90 7.50
CA PRO A 83 8.80 -14.56 6.21
C PRO A 83 7.46 -15.14 5.73
N ASP A 84 7.22 -15.16 4.42
CA ASP A 84 6.09 -15.89 3.86
C ASP A 84 6.17 -17.38 4.27
N THR A 85 5.05 -17.90 4.76
CA THR A 85 4.89 -19.32 5.17
C THR A 85 4.23 -20.11 4.06
#